data_AF-A0AAE3JFG6-F1
#
_entry.id   AF-A0AAE3JFG6-F1
#
_cell.length_a   1.000
_cell.length_b   1.000
_cell.length_c   1.000
_cell.angle_alpha   90.00
_cell.angle_beta   90.00
_cell.angle_gamma   90.00
#
_symmetry.space_group_name_H-M   'P 1'
#
loop_
_entity.id
_entity.type
_entity.pdbx_description
1 polymer ?
#
loop_
_entity_poly.entity_id
_entity_poly.type
_entity_poly.pdbx_seq_one_letter_code
_entity_poly.pdbx_strand_id
1 'polypeptide(L)'
;MLDPIEITMEAVKTFSDPHYDNAAKNLFLYPEILAPILANVVPEYQGMNAEQVKKLGDMDGMCRYINMRKNKKLAKGVNQVMTLSQSIFSRGVQEGVEKGLAKGEIKGIAKGKAQGITEGEARNFIFSVKTLMKNTKKSKEEVLAMLGKTNQDYINALQILSDNN
;
A
#
# COMPACT_ATOMS: atom_id res chain seq x y z
N MET A 1 1.04 -19.03 -9.90
CA MET A 1 0.92 -17.63 -9.46
C MET A 1 0.89 -17.67 -7.95
N LEU A 2 1.82 -17.00 -7.27
CA LEU A 2 1.83 -16.95 -5.81
C LEU A 2 0.59 -16.19 -5.32
N ASP A 3 0.03 -16.61 -4.19
CA ASP A 3 -1.13 -15.94 -3.61
C ASP A 3 -0.76 -14.49 -3.26
N PRO A 4 -1.65 -13.49 -3.39
CA PRO A 4 -1.32 -12.09 -3.08
C PRO A 4 -0.78 -11.88 -1.65
N ILE A 5 -1.15 -12.79 -0.74
CA ILE A 5 -0.67 -12.88 0.65
C ILE A 5 0.80 -13.34 0.71
N GLU A 6 1.23 -14.26 -0.17
CA GLU A 6 2.61 -14.73 -0.21
C GLU A 6 3.54 -13.63 -0.73
N ILE A 7 3.14 -12.91 -1.80
CA ILE A 7 3.90 -11.78 -2.35
C ILE A 7 4.09 -10.68 -1.29
N THR A 8 3.06 -10.43 -0.47
CA THR A 8 3.14 -9.44 0.62
C THR A 8 4.09 -9.87 1.73
N MET A 9 4.08 -11.14 2.13
CA MET A 9 5.01 -11.64 3.14
C MET A 9 6.46 -11.66 2.64
N GLU A 10 6.68 -11.93 1.36
CA GLU A 10 8.02 -11.96 0.75
C GLU A 10 8.62 -10.56 0.56
N ALA A 11 7.79 -9.58 0.15
CA ALA A 11 8.17 -8.17 0.13
C ALA A 11 8.48 -7.64 1.53
N VAL A 12 7.64 -7.94 2.53
CA VAL A 12 7.91 -7.53 3.92
C VAL A 12 9.22 -8.14 4.43
N LYS A 13 9.52 -9.41 4.14
CA LYS A 13 10.79 -10.06 4.53
C LYS A 13 12.02 -9.42 3.89
N THR A 14 11.93 -8.98 2.64
CA THR A 14 13.07 -8.36 1.91
C THR A 14 13.33 -6.91 2.36
N PHE A 15 12.33 -6.17 2.82
CA PHE A 15 12.49 -4.82 3.40
C PHE A 15 12.69 -4.81 4.92
N SER A 16 12.56 -5.96 5.59
CA SER A 16 12.87 -6.15 7.02
C SER A 16 14.38 -6.18 7.30
N ASP A 17 15.21 -5.62 6.42
CA ASP A 17 16.64 -5.59 6.64
C ASP A 17 16.92 -4.73 7.88
N PRO A 18 17.48 -5.31 8.96
CA PRO A 18 17.72 -4.61 10.23
C PRO A 18 18.80 -3.51 10.14
N HIS A 19 19.12 -3.04 8.94
CA HIS A 19 20.11 -1.99 8.70
C HIS A 19 19.81 -0.71 9.50
N TYR A 20 18.54 -0.30 9.59
CA TYR A 20 18.12 0.83 10.42
C TYR A 20 18.30 0.55 11.92
N ASP A 21 17.95 -0.65 12.37
CA ASP A 21 18.09 -1.06 13.78
C ASP A 21 19.55 -1.15 14.22
N ASN A 22 20.44 -1.64 13.36
CA ASN A 22 21.87 -1.71 13.67
C ASN A 22 22.53 -0.33 13.67
N ALA A 23 22.14 0.57 12.76
CA ALA A 23 22.61 1.96 12.79
C ALA A 23 22.16 2.69 14.08
N ALA A 24 20.91 2.50 14.49
CA ALA A 24 20.40 3.05 15.76
C ALA A 24 21.11 2.47 16.99
N LYS A 25 21.41 1.16 16.99
CA LYS A 25 22.21 0.52 18.05
C LYS A 25 23.62 1.11 18.15
N ASN A 26 24.24 1.40 17.01
CA ASN A 26 25.57 2.02 16.96
C ASN A 26 25.56 3.46 17.51
N LEU A 27 24.43 4.17 17.40
CA LEU A 27 24.30 5.53 17.93
C LEU A 27 24.49 5.59 19.45
N PHE A 28 24.00 4.57 20.17
CA PHE A 28 24.17 4.46 21.62
C PHE A 28 25.56 4.00 22.06
N LEU A 29 26.47 3.69 21.12
CA LEU A 29 27.88 3.41 21.41
C LEU A 29 28.69 4.69 21.57
N TYR A 30 28.18 5.85 21.13
CA TYR A 30 28.87 7.13 21.24
C TYR A 30 28.65 7.77 22.62
N PRO A 31 29.72 7.98 23.42
CA PRO A 31 29.62 8.55 24.75
C PRO A 31 28.98 9.95 24.77
N GLU A 32 29.14 10.73 23.69
CA GLU A 32 28.57 12.06 23.50
C GLU A 32 27.04 12.03 23.51
N ILE A 33 26.44 10.97 22.95
CA ILE A 33 24.99 10.81 22.85
C ILE A 33 24.44 10.16 24.11
N LEU A 34 25.21 9.23 24.65
CA LEU A 34 24.80 8.40 25.76
C LEU A 34 24.84 9.12 27.12
N ALA A 35 25.89 9.91 27.36
CA ALA A 35 26.11 10.57 28.64
C ALA A 35 24.98 11.53 29.05
N PRO A 36 24.43 12.38 28.15
CA PRO A 36 23.28 13.22 28.48
C PRO A 36 22.02 12.41 28.82
N ILE A 37 21.80 11.26 28.17
CA ILE A 37 20.65 10.39 28.45
C ILE A 37 20.78 9.80 29.85
N LEU A 38 21.95 9.26 30.19
CA LEU A 38 22.22 8.71 31.51
C LEU A 38 22.03 9.77 32.61
N ALA A 39 22.53 10.99 32.41
CA ALA A 39 22.41 12.07 33.39
C ALA A 39 20.96 12.49 33.69
N ASN A 40 20.01 12.20 32.81
CA ASN A 40 18.59 12.50 33.03
C ASN A 40 17.80 11.32 33.59
N VAL A 41 18.15 10.10 33.19
CA VAL A 41 17.35 8.89 33.46
C VAL A 41 17.87 8.09 34.65
N VAL A 42 19.18 8.18 34.94
CA VAL A 42 19.85 7.34 35.95
C VAL A 42 20.25 8.23 37.14
N PRO A 43 19.69 8.02 38.35
CA PRO A 43 19.96 8.84 39.53
C PRO A 43 21.44 9.03 39.85
N GLU A 44 22.24 7.99 39.63
CA GLU A 44 23.69 7.96 39.90
C GLU A 44 24.48 8.95 39.02
N TYR A 45 23.93 9.36 37.88
CA TYR A 45 24.54 10.33 36.96
C TYR A 45 23.80 11.67 36.95
N GLN A 46 22.78 11.87 37.78
CA GLN A 46 22.00 13.11 37.79
C GLN A 46 22.85 14.33 38.15
N GLY A 47 22.67 15.39 37.36
CA GLY A 47 23.42 16.65 37.52
C GLY A 47 24.86 16.61 37.01
N MET A 48 25.33 15.47 36.48
CA MET A 48 26.64 15.36 35.84
C MET A 48 26.58 15.84 34.39
N ASN A 49 27.62 16.54 33.93
CA ASN A 49 27.77 16.88 32.52
C ASN A 49 28.44 15.75 31.72
N ALA A 50 28.32 15.79 30.39
CA ALA A 50 28.81 14.72 29.52
C ALA A 50 30.31 14.42 29.71
N GLU A 51 31.14 15.43 29.99
CA GLU A 51 32.57 15.26 30.21
C GLU A 51 32.89 14.62 31.56
N GLN A 52 32.12 14.91 32.61
CA GLN A 52 32.24 14.25 33.91
C GLN A 52 31.84 12.78 33.83
N VAL A 53 30.77 12.49 33.08
CA VAL A 53 30.27 11.14 32.83
C VAL A 53 31.33 10.35 32.04
N LYS A 54 31.95 10.92 31.00
CA LYS A 54 33.07 10.30 30.26
C LYS A 54 34.34 10.10 31.10
N LYS A 55 34.73 11.10 31.91
CA LYS A 55 35.97 11.09 32.72
C LYS A 55 36.01 10.03 33.82
N LEU A 56 34.85 9.58 34.30
CA LEU A 56 34.76 8.49 35.26
C LEU A 56 35.42 7.20 34.74
N GLY A 57 35.65 7.07 33.42
CA GLY A 57 36.32 5.90 32.83
C GLY A 57 35.54 4.59 33.03
N ASP A 58 34.37 4.66 33.67
CA ASP A 58 33.51 3.54 34.01
C ASP A 58 32.66 3.15 32.79
N MET A 59 33.33 2.90 31.67
CA MET A 59 32.72 2.29 30.49
C MET A 59 32.04 0.97 30.86
N ASP A 60 32.57 0.25 31.88
CA ASP A 60 31.96 -0.95 32.43
C ASP A 60 30.65 -0.67 33.19
N GLY A 61 30.57 0.41 33.97
CA GLY A 61 29.38 0.84 34.68
C GLY A 61 28.33 1.45 33.77
N MET A 62 28.71 2.27 32.79
CA MET A 62 27.81 2.67 31.72
C MET A 62 27.27 1.44 30.97
N CYS A 63 28.16 0.50 30.64
CA CYS A 63 27.74 -0.78 30.10
C CYS A 63 26.79 -1.53 31.05
N ARG A 64 26.81 -1.39 32.38
CA ARG A 64 25.77 -2.04 33.21
C ARG A 64 24.35 -1.54 32.89
N TYR A 65 24.20 -0.25 32.62
CA TYR A 65 22.90 0.33 32.30
C TYR A 65 22.47 0.08 30.85
N ILE A 66 23.42 -0.03 29.91
CA ILE A 66 23.13 0.02 28.46
C ILE A 66 23.54 -1.27 27.73
N ASN A 67 24.38 -2.11 28.31
CA ASN A 67 24.79 -3.37 27.72
C ASN A 67 23.59 -4.32 27.71
N MET A 68 22.98 -4.40 26.54
CA MET A 68 21.82 -5.25 26.25
C MET A 68 22.10 -6.73 26.54
N ARG A 69 23.38 -7.18 26.63
CA ARG A 69 23.69 -8.55 27.05
C ARG A 69 23.52 -8.78 28.56
N LYS A 70 23.72 -7.74 29.38
CA LYS A 70 23.65 -7.83 30.85
C LYS A 70 22.30 -7.34 31.39
N ASN A 71 21.67 -6.35 30.74
CA ASN A 71 20.38 -5.79 31.16
C ASN A 71 19.21 -6.36 30.34
N LYS A 72 18.62 -7.46 30.84
CA LYS A 72 17.50 -8.16 30.16
C LYS A 72 16.24 -7.29 30.01
N LYS A 73 15.95 -6.37 30.95
CA LYS A 73 14.79 -5.47 30.87
C LYS A 73 14.96 -4.44 29.76
N LEU A 74 16.12 -3.78 29.71
CA LEU A 74 16.44 -2.84 28.65
C LEU A 74 16.46 -3.55 27.29
N ALA A 75 17.11 -4.71 27.19
CA ALA A 75 17.14 -5.49 25.95
C ALA A 75 15.73 -5.85 25.45
N LYS A 76 14.82 -6.22 26.35
CA LYS A 76 13.42 -6.52 26.00
C LYS A 76 12.67 -5.27 25.53
N GLY A 77 12.80 -4.15 26.23
CA GLY A 77 12.15 -2.89 25.84
C GLY A 77 12.68 -2.33 24.53
N VAL A 78 14.01 -2.32 24.36
CA VAL A 78 14.67 -1.91 23.12
C VAL A 78 14.27 -2.83 21.96
N ASN A 79 14.24 -4.15 22.13
CA ASN A 79 13.75 -5.06 21.10
C ASN A 79 12.27 -4.82 20.75
N GLN A 80 11.40 -4.56 21.74
CA GLN A 80 9.99 -4.24 21.47
C GLN A 80 9.82 -2.94 20.68
N VAL A 81 10.55 -1.88 21.05
CA VAL A 81 10.51 -0.60 20.34
C VAL A 81 11.19 -0.70 18.96
N MET A 82 12.22 -1.53 18.81
CA MET A 82 12.85 -1.80 17.51
C MET A 82 11.93 -2.61 16.59
N THR A 83 11.15 -3.55 17.12
CA THR A 83 10.09 -4.22 16.35
C THR A 83 8.91 -3.30 16.00
N LEU A 84 8.82 -2.10 16.59
CA LEU A 84 7.74 -1.17 16.32
C LEU A 84 7.81 -0.65 14.88
N SER A 85 9.00 -0.30 14.37
CA SER A 85 9.17 0.15 12.99
C SER A 85 8.74 -0.93 11.99
N GLN A 86 9.14 -2.18 12.24
CA GLN A 86 8.73 -3.34 11.46
C GLN A 86 7.22 -3.58 11.53
N SER A 87 6.60 -3.41 12.70
CA SER A 87 5.16 -3.56 12.88
C SER A 87 4.36 -2.45 12.18
N ILE A 88 4.84 -1.20 12.23
CA ILE A 88 4.23 -0.06 11.55
C ILE A 88 4.34 -0.25 10.04
N PHE A 89 5.51 -0.65 9.56
CA PHE A 89 5.73 -0.91 8.13
C PHE A 89 4.86 -2.06 7.63
N SER A 90 4.87 -3.21 8.32
CA SER A 90 4.03 -4.37 7.98
C SER A 90 2.56 -3.99 7.92
N ARG A 91 2.08 -3.23 8.91
CA ARG A 91 0.71 -2.71 8.93
C ARG A 91 0.44 -1.76 7.77
N GLY A 92 1.36 -0.85 7.47
CA GLY A 92 1.23 0.07 6.34
C GLY A 92 1.14 -0.66 4.99
N VAL A 93 1.96 -1.69 4.79
CA VAL A 93 1.89 -2.56 3.60
C VAL A 93 0.56 -3.29 3.53
N GLN A 94 0.13 -3.93 4.62
CA GLN A 94 -1.13 -4.66 4.68
C GLN A 94 -2.32 -3.75 4.37
N GLU A 95 -2.41 -2.59 5.02
CA GLU A 95 -3.46 -1.60 4.76
C GLU A 95 -3.41 -1.08 3.32
N GLY A 96 -2.22 -0.84 2.77
CA GLY A 96 -2.04 -0.37 1.40
C GLY A 96 -2.55 -1.36 0.37
N VAL A 97 -2.24 -2.65 0.58
CA VAL A 97 -2.68 -3.74 -0.30
C VAL A 97 -4.19 -3.95 -0.20
N GLU A 98 -4.74 -4.00 1.00
CA GLU A 98 -6.18 -4.15 1.22
C GLU A 98 -6.96 -3.01 0.56
N LYS A 99 -6.54 -1.76 0.79
CA LYS A 99 -7.12 -0.57 0.15
C LYS A 99 -6.97 -0.62 -1.37
N GLY A 100 -5.85 -1.13 -1.87
CA GLY A 100 -5.58 -1.29 -3.30
C GLY A 100 -6.53 -2.30 -3.95
N LEU A 101 -6.66 -3.48 -3.36
CA LEU A 101 -7.55 -4.54 -3.83
C LEU A 101 -9.02 -4.09 -3.81
N ALA A 102 -9.49 -3.57 -2.68
CA ALA A 102 -10.87 -3.10 -2.55
C ALA A 102 -11.20 -2.00 -3.58
N LYS A 103 -10.30 -1.03 -3.78
CA LYS A 103 -10.49 0.00 -4.80
C LYS A 103 -10.45 -0.56 -6.22
N GLY A 104 -9.57 -1.52 -6.48
CA GLY A 104 -9.45 -2.19 -7.78
C GLY A 104 -10.72 -2.96 -8.13
N GLU A 105 -11.24 -3.75 -7.19
CA GLU A 105 -12.46 -4.54 -7.36
C GLU A 105 -13.68 -3.65 -7.64
N ILE A 106 -13.92 -2.63 -6.80
CA ILE A 106 -15.04 -1.69 -6.99
C ILE A 106 -14.96 -1.00 -8.36
N LYS A 107 -13.77 -0.50 -8.74
CA LYS A 107 -13.58 0.16 -10.04
C LYS A 107 -13.77 -0.82 -11.20
N GLY A 108 -13.27 -2.04 -11.07
CA GLY A 108 -13.40 -3.09 -12.07
C GLY A 108 -14.87 -3.46 -12.30
N ILE A 109 -15.61 -3.74 -11.23
CA ILE A 109 -17.05 -4.07 -11.29
C ILE A 109 -17.84 -2.89 -11.87
N ALA A 110 -17.59 -1.66 -11.42
CA ALA A 110 -18.30 -0.49 -11.93
C ALA A 110 -18.04 -0.27 -13.42
N LYS A 111 -16.78 -0.37 -13.87
CA LYS A 111 -16.41 -0.24 -15.27
C LYS A 111 -17.03 -1.35 -16.12
N GLY A 112 -16.92 -2.60 -15.67
CA GLY A 112 -17.49 -3.75 -16.38
C GLY A 112 -19.01 -3.67 -16.51
N LYS A 113 -19.72 -3.25 -15.46
CA LYS A 113 -21.17 -3.04 -15.51
C LYS A 113 -21.55 -1.94 -16.50
N ALA A 114 -20.83 -0.82 -16.51
CA ALA A 114 -21.10 0.28 -17.45
C ALA A 114 -20.84 -0.13 -18.91
N GLN A 115 -19.74 -0.85 -19.16
CA GLN A 115 -19.43 -1.39 -20.49
C GLN A 115 -20.51 -2.39 -20.95
N GLY A 116 -20.89 -3.34 -20.09
CA GLY A 116 -21.92 -4.33 -20.41
C GLY A 116 -23.30 -3.74 -20.70
N ILE A 117 -23.70 -2.69 -19.98
CA ILE A 117 -24.95 -1.96 -20.28
C ILE A 117 -24.85 -1.27 -21.65
N THR A 118 -23.76 -0.55 -21.90
CA THR A 118 -23.54 0.20 -23.14
C THR A 118 -23.49 -0.72 -24.37
N GLU A 119 -22.79 -1.86 -24.26
CA GLU A 119 -22.77 -2.89 -25.29
C GLU A 119 -24.15 -3.52 -25.49
N GLY A 120 -24.87 -3.83 -24.41
CA GLY A 120 -26.22 -4.39 -24.47
C GLY A 120 -27.19 -3.47 -25.22
N GLU A 121 -27.16 -2.17 -24.92
CA GLU A 121 -27.95 -1.16 -25.61
C GLU A 121 -27.57 -1.05 -27.09
N ALA A 122 -26.27 -1.05 -27.42
CA ALA A 122 -25.80 -1.03 -28.80
C ALA A 122 -26.22 -2.29 -29.59
N ARG A 123 -26.12 -3.48 -28.97
CA ARG A 123 -26.58 -4.76 -29.57
C ARG A 123 -28.09 -4.71 -29.82
N ASN A 124 -28.88 -4.29 -28.83
CA ASN A 124 -30.33 -4.18 -28.97
C ASN A 124 -30.74 -3.17 -30.04
N PHE A 125 -30.05 -2.04 -30.12
CA PHE A 125 -30.31 -1.03 -31.14
C PHE A 125 -30.06 -1.58 -32.55
N ILE A 126 -28.88 -2.18 -32.78
CA ILE A 126 -28.54 -2.76 -34.10
C ILE A 126 -29.50 -3.91 -34.45
N PHE A 127 -29.85 -4.75 -33.48
CA PHE A 127 -30.81 -5.83 -33.67
C PHE A 127 -32.19 -5.30 -34.08
N SER A 128 -32.66 -4.25 -33.42
CA SER A 128 -33.93 -3.59 -33.72
C SER A 128 -33.95 -3.01 -35.13
N VAL A 129 -32.89 -2.28 -35.51
CA VAL A 129 -32.74 -1.73 -36.88
C VAL A 129 -32.79 -2.85 -37.92
N LYS A 130 -31.99 -3.92 -37.75
CA LYS A 130 -31.97 -5.06 -38.68
C LYS A 130 -33.34 -5.75 -38.79
N THR A 131 -34.04 -5.91 -37.66
CA THR A 131 -35.37 -6.55 -37.62
C THR A 131 -36.41 -5.70 -38.36
N LEU A 132 -36.42 -4.39 -38.13
CA LEU A 132 -37.34 -3.48 -38.80
C LEU A 132 -37.06 -3.39 -40.30
N MET A 133 -35.79 -3.36 -40.74
CA MET A 133 -35.45 -3.43 -42.17
C MET A 133 -36.04 -4.68 -42.83
N LYS A 134 -35.91 -5.84 -42.17
CA LYS A 134 -36.44 -7.11 -42.68
C LYS A 134 -37.97 -7.12 -42.78
N ASN A 135 -38.65 -6.61 -41.75
CA ASN A 135 -40.11 -6.67 -41.67
C ASN A 135 -40.81 -5.59 -42.52
N THR A 136 -40.22 -4.40 -42.61
CA THR A 136 -40.82 -3.27 -43.34
C THR A 136 -40.37 -3.17 -44.80
N LYS A 137 -39.32 -3.91 -45.19
CA LYS A 137 -38.65 -3.81 -46.51
C LYS A 137 -38.17 -2.39 -46.86
N LYS A 138 -37.99 -1.55 -45.84
CA LYS A 138 -37.48 -0.19 -46.00
C LYS A 138 -35.96 -0.17 -45.90
N SER A 139 -35.36 0.87 -46.48
CA SER A 139 -33.92 1.13 -46.36
C SER A 139 -33.52 1.40 -44.90
N LYS A 140 -32.23 1.24 -44.61
CA LYS A 140 -31.66 1.52 -43.28
C LYS A 140 -31.92 2.96 -42.86
N GLU A 141 -31.77 3.90 -43.80
CA GLU A 141 -31.98 5.33 -43.60
C GLU A 141 -33.42 5.63 -43.18
N GLU A 142 -34.41 5.01 -43.82
CA GLU A 142 -35.82 5.16 -43.48
C GLU A 142 -36.15 4.55 -42.11
N VAL A 143 -35.57 3.39 -41.78
CA VAL A 143 -35.72 2.73 -40.47
C VAL A 143 -35.14 3.60 -39.36
N LEU A 144 -33.95 4.15 -39.56
CA LEU A 144 -33.33 5.06 -38.60
C LEU A 144 -34.17 6.34 -38.42
N ALA A 145 -34.70 6.91 -39.50
CA ALA A 145 -35.60 8.06 -39.42
C ALA A 145 -36.88 7.75 -38.63
N MET A 146 -37.47 6.55 -38.81
CA MET A 146 -38.63 6.10 -38.00
C MET A 146 -38.30 5.92 -36.52
N LEU A 147 -37.05 5.58 -36.19
CA LEU A 147 -36.56 5.47 -34.81
C LEU A 147 -36.10 6.81 -34.23
N GLY A 148 -36.16 7.90 -35.00
CA GLY A 148 -35.62 9.20 -34.59
C GLY A 148 -34.11 9.19 -34.39
N LYS A 149 -33.39 8.34 -35.14
CA LYS A 149 -31.95 8.13 -35.06
C LYS A 149 -31.26 8.47 -36.38
N THR A 150 -29.95 8.67 -36.31
CA THR A 150 -29.10 9.01 -37.44
C THR A 150 -28.23 7.84 -37.86
N ASN A 151 -27.67 7.90 -39.08
CA ASN A 151 -26.63 6.98 -39.52
C ASN A 151 -25.40 7.04 -38.61
N GLN A 152 -25.11 8.20 -38.00
CA GLN A 152 -24.01 8.34 -37.05
C GLN A 152 -24.26 7.53 -35.78
N ASP A 153 -25.49 7.52 -35.25
CA ASP A 153 -25.85 6.71 -34.08
C ASP A 153 -25.62 5.21 -34.34
N TYR A 154 -25.94 4.76 -35.56
CA TYR A 154 -25.73 3.38 -35.97
C TYR A 154 -24.24 3.04 -36.09
N ILE A 155 -23.43 3.95 -36.63
CA ILE A 155 -21.96 3.79 -36.70
C ILE A 155 -21.35 3.75 -35.29
N ASN A 156 -21.78 4.66 -34.41
CA ASN A 156 -21.31 4.69 -33.03
C ASN A 156 -21.65 3.39 -32.28
N ALA A 157 -22.86 2.85 -32.47
CA ALA A 157 -23.24 1.57 -31.90
C ALA A 157 -22.38 0.41 -32.44
N LEU A 158 -22.04 0.41 -33.74
CA LEU A 158 -21.13 -0.60 -34.31
C LEU A 158 -19.72 -0.48 -33.73
N GLN A 159 -19.23 0.75 -33.55
CA GLN A 159 -17.92 1.02 -32.96
C GLN A 159 -17.84 0.49 -31.52
N ILE A 160 -18.88 0.76 -30.71
CA ILE A 160 -18.98 0.23 -29.33
C ILE A 160 -18.87 -1.30 -29.31
N LEU A 161 -19.47 -2.00 -30.28
CA LEU A 161 -19.37 -3.46 -30.34
C LEU A 161 -18.04 -3.97 -30.90
N SER A 162 -17.33 -3.16 -31.69
CA SER A 162 -16.00 -3.49 -32.20
C SER A 162 -14.91 -3.28 -31.15
N ASP A 163 -15.03 -2.26 -30.31
CA ASP A 163 -14.00 -1.87 -29.34
C ASP A 163 -13.94 -2.82 -28.13
N ASN A 164 -15.00 -3.60 -27.90
CA ASN A 164 -15.13 -4.49 -26.73
C ASN A 164 -15.09 -5.99 -27.09
N ASN A 165 -14.67 -6.35 -28.29
CA ASN A 165 -14.69 -7.72 -28.83
C ASN A 165 -13.31 -8.13 -29.35
#